data_AF-A0A945VC72-F1
#
_entry.id   AF-A0A945VC72-F1
#
_cell.length_a   1.000
_cell.length_b   1.000
_cell.length_c   1.000
_cell.angle_alpha   90.00
_cell.angle_beta   90.00
_cell.angle_gamma   90.00
#
_symmetry.space_group_name_H-M   'P 1'
#
loop_
_entity.id
_entity.type
_entity.pdbx_description
1 polymer ?
#
loop_
_entity_poly.entity_id
_entity_poly.type
_entity_poly.pdbx_seq_one_letter_code
_entity_poly.pdbx_strand_id
1 'polypeptide(L)'
;QFAFNVLKYIGAFYLAYLAYKSFRAANKKLGNTKTPKENLLVLYKRGLIMNITNPKVTIFFLAFLPQFVDSKLGAIVPQFFQFGALMILATILIFSLIAITAGSLGKWLNNSQSAMLWMNRFSGVIFISLAAKLIFAQK
;
A
#
# COMPACT_ATOMS: atom_id res chain seq x y z
N GLN A 1 -3.99 24.51 14.13
CA GLN A 1 -2.71 23.97 14.66
C GLN A 1 -2.95 22.82 15.64
N PHE A 2 -3.93 22.95 16.55
CA PHE A 2 -4.33 21.90 17.48
C PHE A 2 -4.67 20.55 16.82
N ALA A 3 -5.56 20.53 15.80
CA ALA A 3 -5.95 19.31 15.11
C ALA A 3 -4.75 18.55 14.47
N PHE A 4 -3.79 19.27 13.91
CA PHE A 4 -2.57 18.67 13.36
C PHE A 4 -1.69 18.06 14.46
N ASN A 5 -1.50 18.76 15.58
CA ASN A 5 -0.72 18.24 16.70
C ASN A 5 -1.39 17.01 17.35
N VAL A 6 -2.72 17.03 17.53
CA VAL A 6 -3.48 15.88 18.03
C VAL A 6 -3.30 14.68 17.09
N LEU A 7 -3.50 14.87 15.79
CA LEU A 7 -3.31 13.81 14.79
C LEU A 7 -1.87 13.27 14.77
N LYS A 8 -0.89 14.17 14.91
CA LYS A 8 0.54 13.86 14.96
C LYS A 8 0.89 12.95 16.15
N TYR A 9 0.43 13.29 17.35
CA TYR A 9 0.71 12.49 18.54
C TYR A 9 -0.04 11.15 18.51
N ILE A 10 -1.31 11.12 18.09
CA ILE A 10 -2.07 9.88 17.92
C ILE A 10 -1.37 8.96 16.92
N GLY A 11 -0.97 9.50 15.76
CA GLY A 11 -0.25 8.76 14.74
C GLY A 11 1.08 8.21 15.23
N ALA A 12 1.84 9.02 15.97
CA ALA A 12 3.13 8.60 16.53
C ALA A 12 2.98 7.47 17.56
N PHE A 13 1.99 7.57 18.45
CA PHE A 13 1.67 6.53 19.41
C PHE A 13 1.23 5.23 18.72
N TYR A 14 0.39 5.35 17.68
CA TYR A 14 -0.04 4.19 16.90
C TYR A 14 1.14 3.50 16.18
N LEU A 15 2.06 4.27 15.60
CA LEU A 15 3.27 3.74 14.97
C LEU A 15 4.19 3.05 16.00
N ALA A 16 4.37 3.63 17.18
CA ALA A 16 5.12 3.01 18.27
C ALA A 16 4.46 1.70 18.73
N TYR A 17 3.13 1.67 18.82
CA TYR A 17 2.37 0.44 19.11
C TYR A 17 2.57 -0.63 18.03
N LEU A 18 2.52 -0.27 16.75
CA LEU A 18 2.81 -1.19 15.64
C LEU A 18 4.25 -1.72 15.70
N ALA A 19 5.22 -0.86 16.02
CA ALA A 19 6.61 -1.29 16.20
C ALA A 19 6.75 -2.34 17.31
N TYR A 20 6.15 -2.08 18.47
CA TYR A 20 6.12 -3.03 19.59
C TYR A 20 5.50 -4.38 19.16
N LYS A 21 4.38 -4.34 18.44
CA LYS A 21 3.73 -5.55 17.91
C LYS A 21 4.65 -6.32 16.94
N SER A 22 5.37 -5.63 16.06
CA SER A 22 6.34 -6.24 15.14
C SER A 22 7.50 -6.91 15.88
N PHE A 23 8.11 -6.26 16.88
CA PHE A 23 9.18 -6.88 17.68
C PHE A 23 8.68 -8.09 18.49
N ARG A 24 7.48 -8.00 19.08
CA ARG A 24 6.86 -9.11 19.80
C ARG A 24 6.53 -10.28 18.87
N ALA A 25 6.10 -10.01 17.64
CA ALA A 25 5.85 -11.04 16.63
C ALA A 25 7.14 -11.75 16.18
N ALA A 26 8.28 -11.05 16.17
CA ALA A 26 9.58 -11.69 15.95
C ALA A 26 9.87 -12.71 17.07
N ASN A 27 9.62 -12.39 18.34
CA ASN A 27 10.00 -13.28 19.44
C ASN A 27 9.07 -14.50 19.64
N LYS A 28 7.94 -14.58 18.93
CA LYS A 28 7.00 -15.71 19.04
C LYS A 28 7.38 -16.79 18.03
N LYS A 29 7.62 -18.04 18.48
CA LYS A 29 7.75 -19.17 17.56
C LYS A 29 6.49 -19.25 16.70
N LEU A 30 6.66 -19.12 15.39
CA LEU A 30 5.59 -19.24 14.41
C LEU A 30 5.12 -20.70 14.39
N GLY A 31 4.07 -20.98 15.17
CA GLY A 31 3.25 -22.16 14.94
C GLY A 31 2.66 -22.06 13.54
N ASN A 32 2.61 -23.18 12.83
CA ASN A 32 2.18 -23.28 11.43
C ASN A 32 0.66 -23.01 11.31
N THR A 33 0.22 -21.78 11.56
CA THR A 33 -1.18 -21.37 11.41
C THR A 33 -1.44 -21.21 9.93
N LYS A 34 -2.01 -22.25 9.31
CA LYS A 34 -2.53 -22.16 7.94
C LYS A 34 -3.60 -21.07 7.93
N THR A 35 -3.33 -19.94 7.29
CA THR A 35 -4.35 -18.94 6.99
C THR A 35 -5.43 -19.58 6.12
N PRO A 36 -6.72 -19.39 6.42
CA PRO A 36 -7.79 -19.86 5.56
C PRO A 36 -7.59 -19.31 4.14
N LYS A 37 -7.69 -20.18 3.13
CA LYS A 37 -7.70 -19.73 1.74
C LYS A 37 -9.00 -18.98 1.50
N GLU A 38 -8.94 -17.65 1.44
CA GLU A 38 -10.09 -16.85 1.03
C GLU A 38 -10.43 -17.10 -0.45
N ASN A 39 -11.72 -17.01 -0.78
CA ASN A 39 -12.19 -17.15 -2.15
C ASN A 39 -11.66 -16.00 -3.03
N LEU A 40 -11.08 -16.32 -4.19
CA LEU A 40 -10.54 -15.34 -5.13
C LEU A 40 -11.55 -14.27 -5.54
N LEU A 41 -12.83 -14.64 -5.68
CA LEU A 41 -13.89 -13.67 -6.00
C LEU A 41 -14.13 -12.67 -4.86
N VAL A 42 -13.98 -13.10 -3.61
CA VAL A 42 -14.11 -12.21 -2.44
C VAL A 42 -12.95 -11.21 -2.40
N LEU A 43 -11.72 -11.69 -2.64
CA LEU A 43 -10.54 -10.83 -2.73
C LEU A 43 -10.65 -9.82 -3.87
N TYR A 44 -11.11 -10.26 -5.05
CA TYR A 44 -11.35 -9.38 -6.20
C TYR A 44 -12.39 -8.31 -5.89
N LYS A 45 -13.57 -8.70 -5.36
CA LYS A 45 -14.62 -7.74 -4.99
C LYS A 45 -14.15 -6.74 -3.96
N ARG A 46 -13.40 -7.19 -2.94
CA ARG A 46 -12.83 -6.31 -1.92
C ARG A 46 -11.86 -5.29 -2.53
N GLY A 47 -10.98 -5.73 -3.41
CA GLY A 47 -10.04 -4.85 -4.13
C GLY A 47 -10.76 -3.84 -5.03
N LEU A 48 -11.79 -4.28 -5.74
CA LEU A 48 -12.60 -3.44 -6.61
C LEU A 48 -13.37 -2.38 -5.82
N ILE A 49 -14.06 -2.77 -4.76
CA ILE A 49 -14.78 -1.83 -3.88
C ILE A 49 -13.81 -0.83 -3.26
N MET A 50 -12.67 -1.29 -2.75
CA MET A 50 -11.65 -0.42 -2.14
C MET A 50 -11.08 0.60 -3.14
N ASN A 51 -10.87 0.22 -4.40
CA ASN A 51 -10.39 1.14 -5.43
C ASN A 51 -11.46 2.13 -5.87
N ILE A 52 -12.70 1.68 -6.12
CA ILE A 52 -13.81 2.55 -6.55
C ILE A 52 -14.16 3.57 -5.47
N THR A 53 -14.14 3.15 -4.20
CA THR A 53 -14.43 4.05 -3.06
C THR A 53 -13.28 4.97 -2.69
N ASN A 54 -12.13 4.89 -3.37
CA ASN A 54 -10.97 5.73 -3.09
C ASN A 54 -11.03 7.04 -3.88
N PRO A 55 -11.47 8.17 -3.27
CA PRO A 55 -11.60 9.44 -3.98
C PRO A 55 -10.24 9.97 -4.48
N LYS A 56 -9.14 9.52 -3.88
CA LYS A 56 -7.79 9.95 -4.28
C LYS A 56 -7.48 9.59 -5.73
N VAL A 57 -7.93 8.41 -6.19
CA VAL A 57 -7.68 7.95 -7.56
C VAL A 57 -8.46 8.82 -8.55
N THR A 58 -9.74 9.04 -8.29
CA THR A 58 -10.59 9.89 -9.13
C THR A 58 -10.07 11.32 -9.22
N ILE A 59 -9.72 11.93 -8.07
CA ILE A 59 -9.16 13.29 -8.03
C ILE A 59 -7.84 13.36 -8.79
N PHE A 60 -6.97 12.36 -8.64
CA PHE A 60 -5.71 12.29 -9.40
C PHE A 60 -5.97 12.27 -10.91
N PHE A 61 -6.85 11.40 -11.41
CA PHE A 61 -7.13 11.34 -12.84
C PHE A 61 -7.79 12.63 -13.36
N LEU A 62 -8.73 13.21 -12.61
CA LEU A 62 -9.34 14.49 -13.01
C LEU A 62 -8.33 15.64 -13.03
N ALA A 63 -7.35 15.64 -12.14
CA ALA A 63 -6.33 16.69 -12.08
C ALA A 63 -5.25 16.53 -13.16
N PHE A 64 -4.81 15.30 -13.43
CA PHE A 64 -3.64 15.03 -14.28
C PHE A 64 -4.01 14.66 -15.72
N LEU A 65 -5.06 13.87 -15.95
CA LEU A 65 -5.39 13.36 -17.30
C LEU A 65 -5.68 14.48 -18.31
N PRO A 66 -6.43 15.55 -17.97
CA PRO A 66 -6.68 16.64 -18.92
C PRO A 66 -5.41 17.38 -19.34
N GLN A 67 -4.34 17.34 -18.54
CA GLN A 67 -3.08 18.01 -18.85
C GLN A 67 -2.31 17.33 -19.99
N PHE A 68 -2.65 16.09 -20.33
CA PHE A 68 -2.02 15.33 -21.42
C PHE A 68 -2.81 15.40 -22.74
N VAL A 69 -4.01 15.98 -22.72
CA VAL A 69 -4.88 16.07 -23.89
C VAL A 69 -4.70 17.42 -24.55
N ASP A 70 -4.49 17.44 -25.86
CA ASP A 70 -4.37 18.66 -26.65
C ASP A 70 -5.44 18.73 -27.74
N SER A 71 -6.28 19.76 -27.66
CA SER A 71 -7.30 20.10 -28.66
C SER A 71 -6.72 20.35 -30.06
N LYS A 72 -5.44 20.72 -30.18
CA LYS A 72 -4.75 20.93 -31.46
C LYS A 72 -4.38 19.62 -32.16
N LEU A 73 -4.30 18.51 -31.42
CA LEU A 73 -3.96 17.19 -31.94
C LEU A 73 -5.19 16.37 -32.37
N GLY A 74 -6.40 16.92 -32.25
CA GLY A 74 -7.65 16.31 -32.72
C GLY A 74 -8.73 16.22 -31.64
N ALA A 75 -9.68 15.31 -31.83
CA ALA A 75 -10.80 15.15 -30.91
C ALA A 75 -10.34 14.69 -29.52
N ILE A 76 -10.85 15.35 -28.48
CA ILE A 76 -10.47 15.14 -27.08
C ILE A 76 -10.90 13.75 -26.57
N VAL A 77 -12.11 13.31 -26.92
CA VAL A 77 -12.69 12.07 -26.38
C VAL A 77 -11.83 10.81 -26.69
N PRO A 78 -11.39 10.58 -27.95
CA PRO A 78 -10.47 9.47 -28.24
C PRO A 78 -9.14 9.53 -27.48
N GLN A 79 -8.56 10.73 -27.27
CA GLN A 79 -7.31 10.89 -26.52
C GLN A 79 -7.49 10.45 -25.04
N PHE A 80 -8.64 10.79 -24.42
CA PHE A 80 -8.98 10.31 -23.09
C PHE A 80 -9.03 8.78 -23.00
N PHE A 81 -9.65 8.11 -23.97
CA PHE A 81 -9.68 6.65 -24.02
C PHE A 81 -8.30 6.04 -24.23
N GLN A 82 -7.46 6.65 -25.06
CA GLN A 82 -6.10 6.19 -25.32
C GLN A 82 -5.21 6.29 -24.06
N PHE A 83 -5.20 7.43 -23.38
CA PHE A 83 -4.44 7.59 -22.14
C PHE A 83 -5.01 6.74 -21.01
N GLY A 84 -6.34 6.60 -20.92
CA GLY A 84 -7.00 5.69 -19.99
C GLY A 84 -6.57 4.24 -20.20
N ALA A 85 -6.58 3.75 -21.44
CA ALA A 85 -6.13 2.41 -21.79
C ALA A 85 -4.65 2.19 -21.46
N LEU A 86 -3.79 3.17 -21.77
CA LEU A 86 -2.36 3.12 -21.44
C LEU A 86 -2.14 3.02 -19.92
N MET A 87 -2.88 3.79 -19.13
CA MET A 87 -2.82 3.74 -17.66
C MET A 87 -3.33 2.40 -17.11
N ILE A 88 -4.40 1.84 -17.68
CA ILE A 88 -4.90 0.51 -17.32
C ILE A 88 -3.82 -0.55 -17.59
N LEU A 89 -3.20 -0.54 -18.77
CA LEU A 89 -2.15 -1.49 -19.13
C LEU A 89 -0.94 -1.37 -18.20
N ALA A 90 -0.47 -0.15 -17.93
CA ALA A 90 0.64 0.09 -17.01
C ALA A 90 0.31 -0.41 -15.60
N THR A 91 -0.92 -0.17 -15.13
CA THR A 91 -1.40 -0.62 -13.83
C THR A 91 -1.43 -2.15 -13.76
N ILE A 92 -2.01 -2.82 -14.76
CA ILE A 92 -2.05 -4.29 -14.82
C ILE A 92 -0.63 -4.86 -14.77
N LEU A 93 0.29 -4.33 -15.58
CA LEU A 93 1.68 -4.80 -15.62
C LEU A 93 2.38 -4.66 -14.27
N ILE A 94 2.37 -3.45 -13.69
CA ILE A 94 3.09 -3.16 -12.45
C ILE A 94 2.49 -3.94 -11.28
N PHE A 95 1.17 -3.92 -11.12
CA PHE A 95 0.51 -4.62 -10.00
C PHE A 95 0.60 -6.14 -10.13
N SER A 96 0.55 -6.69 -11.35
CA SER A 96 0.75 -8.14 -11.54
C SER A 96 2.18 -8.55 -11.20
N LEU A 97 3.18 -7.77 -11.61
CA LEU A 97 4.56 -8.01 -11.26
C LEU A 97 4.76 -7.99 -9.74
N ILE A 98 4.24 -6.95 -9.06
CA ILE A 98 4.27 -6.85 -7.61
C ILE A 98 3.57 -8.04 -6.95
N ALA A 99 2.39 -8.44 -7.43
CA ALA A 99 1.63 -9.54 -6.86
C ALA A 99 2.37 -10.89 -6.99
N ILE A 100 2.96 -11.18 -8.15
CA ILE A 100 3.74 -12.40 -8.38
C ILE A 100 4.99 -12.41 -7.49
N THR A 101 5.74 -11.30 -7.46
CA THR A 101 6.94 -11.18 -6.62
C THR A 101 6.60 -11.29 -5.13
N ALA A 102 5.54 -10.63 -4.67
CA ALA A 102 5.07 -10.73 -3.29
C ALA A 102 4.60 -12.15 -2.93
N GLY A 103 3.93 -12.84 -3.85
CA GLY A 103 3.52 -14.23 -3.66
C GLY A 103 4.71 -15.20 -3.56
N SER A 104 5.73 -15.01 -4.40
CA SER A 104 6.98 -15.77 -4.35
C SER A 104 7.76 -15.49 -3.06
N LEU A 105 7.97 -14.21 -2.74
CA LEU A 105 8.67 -13.79 -1.53
C LEU A 105 7.95 -14.24 -0.26
N GLY A 106 6.62 -14.18 -0.24
CA GLY A 106 5.79 -14.65 0.87
C GLY A 106 5.92 -16.15 1.12
N LYS A 107 6.00 -16.97 0.06
CA LYS A 107 6.28 -18.42 0.19
C LYS A 107 7.67 -18.67 0.78
N TRP A 108 8.69 -17.97 0.29
CA TRP A 108 10.05 -18.08 0.82
C TRP A 108 10.13 -17.63 2.29
N LEU A 109 9.48 -16.51 2.63
CA LEU A 109 9.46 -15.97 4.00
C LEU A 109 8.75 -16.92 4.98
N ASN A 110 7.66 -17.57 4.56
CA ASN A 110 6.96 -18.54 5.39
C ASN A 110 7.77 -19.82 5.64
N ASN A 111 8.68 -20.18 4.73
CA ASN A 111 9.52 -21.37 4.88
C ASN A 111 10.76 -21.11 5.74
N SER A 112 11.14 -19.85 5.99
CA SER A 112 12.34 -19.49 6.77
C SER A 112 11.99 -18.69 8.02
N GLN A 113 12.16 -19.32 9.19
CA GLN A 113 11.95 -18.65 10.48
C GLN A 113 12.87 -17.43 10.63
N SER A 114 14.14 -17.54 10.22
CA SER A 114 15.11 -16.45 10.27
C SER A 114 14.71 -15.27 9.38
N ALA A 115 14.16 -15.53 8.19
CA ALA A 115 13.72 -14.46 7.29
C ALA A 115 12.52 -13.71 7.87
N MET A 116 11.56 -14.41 8.48
CA MET A 116 10.41 -13.77 9.13
C MET A 116 10.81 -12.98 10.38
N LEU A 117 11.81 -13.44 11.14
CA LEU A 117 12.40 -12.70 12.26
C LEU A 117 12.99 -11.36 11.80
N TRP A 118 13.82 -11.39 10.76
CA TRP A 118 14.44 -10.17 10.21
C TRP A 118 13.41 -9.22 9.61
N MET A 119 12.40 -9.73 8.89
CA MET A 119 11.31 -8.92 8.35
C MET A 119 10.55 -8.18 9.45
N ASN A 120 10.21 -8.88 10.55
CA ASN A 120 9.52 -8.28 11.69
C ASN A 120 10.40 -7.25 12.42
N ARG A 121 11.70 -7.51 12.61
CA ARG A 121 12.63 -6.54 13.20
C ARG A 121 12.78 -5.30 12.33
N PHE A 122 12.96 -5.49 11.02
CA PHE A 122 13.09 -4.38 10.07
C PHE A 122 11.83 -3.52 10.02
N SER A 123 10.65 -4.15 9.98
CA SER A 123 9.36 -3.44 10.07
C SER A 123 9.24 -2.65 11.38
N GLY A 124 9.67 -3.22 12.51
CA GLY A 124 9.70 -2.53 13.79
C GLY A 124 10.61 -1.30 13.79
N VAL A 125 11.80 -1.40 13.21
CA VAL A 125 12.73 -0.28 13.04
C VAL A 125 12.13 0.82 12.16
N ILE A 126 11.48 0.45 11.04
CA ILE A 126 10.78 1.42 10.18
C ILE A 126 9.69 2.14 10.97
N PHE A 127 8.84 1.42 11.70
CA PHE A 127 7.75 2.04 12.47
C PHE A 127 8.26 2.97 13.57
N ILE A 128 9.33 2.61 14.29
CA ILE A 128 9.97 3.52 15.26
C ILE A 128 10.52 4.76 14.55
N SER A 129 11.21 4.57 13.41
CA SER A 129 11.80 5.68 12.65
C SER A 129 10.73 6.63 12.14
N LEU A 130 9.60 6.10 11.65
CA LEU A 130 8.44 6.87 11.23
C LEU A 130 7.76 7.56 12.41
N ALA A 131 7.64 6.91 13.58
CA ALA A 131 7.08 7.52 14.79
C ALA A 131 7.93 8.70 15.24
N ALA A 132 9.26 8.53 15.30
CA ALA A 132 10.20 9.60 15.64
C ALA A 132 10.11 10.74 14.62
N LYS A 133 10.17 10.45 13.32
CA LYS A 133 10.02 11.44 12.26
C LYS A 133 8.69 12.18 12.38
N LEU A 134 7.60 11.50 12.71
CA LEU A 134 6.29 12.10 12.89
C LEU A 134 6.27 13.01 14.12
N ILE A 135 6.95 12.69 15.22
CA ILE A 135 7.07 13.56 16.40
C ILE A 135 7.89 14.81 16.10
N PHE A 136 8.94 14.69 15.28
CA PHE A 136 9.78 15.82 14.88
C PHE A 136 9.25 16.60 13.66
N ALA A 137 8.20 16.11 13.00
CA ALA A 137 7.59 16.79 11.87
C ALA A 137 7.08 18.17 12.30
N GLN A 138 7.69 19.21 11.74
CA GLN A 138 7.19 20.58 11.84
C GLN A 138 6.18 20.81 10.71
N LYS A 139 5.22 21.70 10.98
CA LYS A 139 4.14 22.02 10.05
C LYS A 139 4.62 23.00 8.99
#